data_AF-A0AAJ5V038-F1
#
_entry.id   AF-A0AAJ5V038-F1
#
_cell.length_a   1.000
_cell.length_b   1.000
_cell.length_c   1.000
_cell.angle_alpha   90.00
_cell.angle_beta   90.00
_cell.angle_gamma   90.00
#
_symmetry.space_group_name_H-M   'P 1'
#
loop_
_entity.id
_entity.type
_entity.pdbx_description
1 polymer ?
#
loop_
_entity_poly.entity_id
_entity_poly.type
_entity_poly.pdbx_seq_one_letter_code
_entity_poly.pdbx_strand_id
1 'polypeptide(L)' 'MLTLGLAGCAGKVEPQIQYVRVEVPVQVPCRAPEVAVPPWAAAGLRKTDSLEVKVRILLAERRQRIGYEKELAAAAGACR' A
#
# COMPACT_ATOMS: atom_id res chain seq x y z
N MET A 1 12.46 -41.41 68.12
CA MET A 1 12.64 -40.21 67.26
C MET A 1 11.97 -40.49 65.93
N LEU A 2 10.87 -39.81 65.63
CA LEU A 2 10.09 -39.95 64.39
C LEU A 2 10.50 -38.81 63.46
N THR A 3 11.13 -39.11 62.33
CA THR A 3 11.57 -38.11 61.35
C THR A 3 10.41 -37.74 60.43
N LEU A 4 9.88 -36.52 60.56
CA LEU A 4 9.00 -35.90 59.56
C LEU A 4 9.85 -35.53 58.33
N GLY A 5 9.65 -36.25 57.22
CA GLY A 5 10.27 -35.92 55.95
C GLY A 5 9.66 -34.66 55.34
N LEU A 6 10.50 -33.72 54.90
CA LEU A 6 10.06 -32.58 54.11
C LEU A 6 9.50 -33.07 52.77
N ALA A 7 8.19 -32.95 52.56
CA ALA A 7 7.58 -33.07 51.25
C ALA A 7 7.98 -31.83 50.41
N GLY A 8 9.12 -31.91 49.73
CA GLY A 8 9.45 -30.96 48.66
C GLY A 8 8.40 -31.04 47.55
N CYS A 9 8.21 -29.95 46.79
CA CYS A 9 7.23 -29.79 45.71
C CYS A 9 7.33 -30.86 44.58
N ALA A 10 6.96 -32.10 44.87
CA ALA A 10 6.85 -33.20 43.91
C ALA A 10 5.57 -33.12 43.05
N GLY A 11 4.74 -32.09 43.26
CA GLY A 11 3.49 -31.85 42.54
C GLY A 11 3.61 -30.90 41.35
N LYS A 12 4.78 -30.78 40.71
CA LYS A 12 4.85 -30.11 39.41
C LYS A 12 4.28 -31.05 38.35
N VAL A 13 2.97 -30.94 38.13
CA VAL A 13 2.27 -31.54 36.99
C VAL A 13 2.98 -31.05 35.73
N GLU A 14 3.40 -31.99 34.89
CA GLU A 14 4.02 -31.68 33.61
C GLU A 14 3.08 -30.78 32.81
N PRO A 15 3.50 -29.58 32.37
CA PRO A 15 2.62 -28.66 31.67
C PRO A 15 2.10 -29.33 30.39
N GLN A 16 0.78 -29.35 30.20
CA GLN A 16 0.19 -29.84 28.94
C GLN A 16 0.62 -28.93 27.80
N ILE A 17 1.41 -29.48 26.87
CA ILE A 17 1.85 -28.78 25.66
C ILE A 17 0.68 -28.73 24.68
N GLN A 18 0.13 -27.54 24.45
CA GLN A 18 -0.89 -27.31 23.44
C GLN A 18 -0.25 -26.73 22.18
N TYR A 19 -0.33 -27.47 21.08
CA TYR A 19 0.08 -26.98 19.78
C TYR A 19 -1.05 -26.15 19.17
N VAL A 20 -0.80 -24.86 18.98
CA VAL A 20 -1.76 -23.94 18.37
C VAL A 20 -1.28 -23.59 16.98
N ARG A 21 -2.18 -23.71 16.00
CA ARG A 21 -1.92 -23.17 14.66
C ARG A 21 -2.19 -21.66 14.69
N VAL A 22 -1.20 -20.88 14.29
CA VAL A 22 -1.29 -19.42 14.19
C VAL A 22 -1.28 -19.05 12.70
N GLU A 23 -2.27 -18.29 12.26
CA GLU A 23 -2.26 -17.69 10.94
C GLU A 23 -1.35 -16.46 10.96
N VAL A 24 -0.30 -16.50 10.13
CA VAL A 24 0.61 -15.37 9.97
C VAL A 24 0.18 -14.60 8.73
N PRO A 25 -0.15 -13.30 8.84
CA PRO A 25 -0.47 -12.49 7.68
C PRO A 25 0.75 -12.43 6.76
N VAL A 26 0.56 -12.83 5.51
CA VAL A 26 1.58 -12.78 4.46
C VAL A 26 1.35 -11.56 3.58
N GLN A 27 2.43 -10.85 3.24
CA GLN A 27 2.35 -9.72 2.33
C GLN A 27 2.05 -10.23 0.92
N VAL A 28 0.89 -9.85 0.38
CA VAL A 28 0.51 -10.18 -0.99
C VAL A 28 0.90 -9.05 -1.94
N PRO A 29 1.41 -9.36 -3.15
CA PRO A 29 1.73 -8.33 -4.12
C PRO A 29 0.44 -7.65 -4.61
N CYS A 30 0.41 -6.32 -4.53
CA CYS A 30 -0.63 -5.50 -5.12
C CYS A 30 -0.65 -5.67 -6.65
N ARG A 31 -1.84 -5.89 -7.22
CA ARG A 31 -2.07 -5.91 -8.68
C ARG A 31 -2.91 -4.72 -9.11
N ALA A 32 -2.45 -3.51 -8.82
CA ALA A 32 -3.05 -2.31 -9.37
C ALA A 32 -2.75 -2.23 -10.88
N PRO A 33 -3.70 -1.80 -11.72
CA PRO A 33 -3.46 -1.60 -13.15
C PRO A 33 -2.45 -0.47 -13.38
N GLU A 34 -1.67 -0.58 -14.44
CA GLU A 34 -0.79 0.50 -14.90
C GLU A 34 -1.64 1.65 -15.44
N VAL A 35 -1.37 2.88 -14.96
CA VAL A 35 -2.05 4.08 -15.43
C VAL A 35 -1.26 4.66 -16.61
N ALA A 36 -1.88 4.71 -17.79
CA ALA A 36 -1.24 5.20 -19.00
C ALA A 36 -0.95 6.70 -18.91
N VAL A 37 0.25 7.11 -19.35
CA VAL A 37 0.62 8.52 -19.46
C VAL A 37 -0.22 9.19 -20.56
N PRO A 38 -0.94 10.28 -20.26
CA PRO A 38 -1.73 10.98 -21.27
C PRO A 38 -0.88 11.60 -22.37
N PRO A 39 -1.42 11.74 -23.60
CA PRO A 39 -0.82 12.61 -24.60
C PRO A 39 -0.98 14.07 -24.16
N TRP A 40 0.07 14.61 -23.55
CA TRP A 40 0.08 15.96 -22.99
C TRP A 40 -0.23 17.01 -24.06
N ALA A 41 -1.23 17.85 -23.81
CA ALA A 41 -1.68 18.83 -24.79
C ALA A 41 -0.56 19.81 -25.22
N ALA A 42 0.37 20.16 -24.33
CA ALA A 42 1.46 21.07 -24.66
C ALA A 42 2.63 20.44 -25.43
N ALA A 43 2.63 19.11 -25.66
CA ALA A 43 3.72 18.43 -26.36
C ALA A 43 3.95 18.97 -27.79
N GLY A 44 2.90 19.48 -28.45
CA GLY A 44 2.97 20.05 -29.79
C GLY A 44 3.22 21.57 -29.85
N LEU A 45 3.42 22.23 -28.71
CA LEU A 45 3.49 23.68 -28.65
C LEU A 45 4.80 24.23 -29.21
N ARG A 46 4.73 25.20 -30.11
CA ARG A 46 5.89 25.85 -30.73
C ARG A 46 6.14 27.23 -30.14
N LYS A 47 7.40 27.68 -30.21
CA LYS A 47 7.79 29.02 -29.76
C LYS A 47 7.04 30.13 -30.52
N THR A 48 6.78 29.91 -31.81
CA THR A 48 6.10 30.86 -32.71
C THR A 48 4.59 30.90 -32.54
N ASP A 49 3.98 29.98 -31.77
CA ASP A 49 2.53 30.01 -31.57
C ASP A 49 2.12 31.25 -30.77
N SER A 50 0.93 31.78 -31.08
CA SER A 50 0.38 32.96 -30.42
C SER A 50 0.16 32.70 -28.93
N LEU A 51 0.14 33.78 -28.13
CA LEU A 51 -0.10 33.68 -26.70
C LEU A 51 -1.46 33.02 -26.40
N GLU A 52 -2.50 33.35 -27.18
CA GLU A 52 -3.82 32.76 -27.04
C GLU A 52 -3.80 31.23 -27.22
N VAL A 53 -3.12 30.74 -28.26
CA VAL A 53 -2.96 29.29 -28.49
C VAL A 53 -2.25 28.63 -27.33
N LYS A 54 -1.15 29.23 -26.85
CA LYS A 54 -0.39 28.72 -25.70
C LYS A 54 -1.25 28.63 -24.45
N VAL A 55 -2.00 29.67 -24.11
CA VAL A 55 -2.87 29.69 -22.92
C VAL A 55 -3.95 28.62 -23.01
N ARG A 56 -4.64 28.49 -24.14
CA ARG A 56 -5.69 27.47 -24.31
C ARG A 56 -5.14 26.05 -24.16
N ILE A 57 -3.99 25.76 -24.77
CA ILE A 57 -3.34 24.45 -24.68
C ILE A 57 -2.89 24.15 -23.24
N LEU A 58 -2.29 25.11 -22.55
CA LEU A 58 -1.86 24.93 -21.16
C LEU A 58 -3.04 24.76 -20.20
N LEU A 59 -4.17 25.43 -20.44
CA LEU A 59 -5.41 25.21 -19.67
C LEU A 59 -6.01 23.83 -19.92
N ALA A 60 -5.90 23.30 -21.14
CA ALA A 60 -6.31 21.93 -21.46
C ALA A 60 -5.39 20.92 -20.75
N GLU A 61 -4.07 21.08 -20.83
CA GLU A 61 -3.11 20.20 -20.14
C GLU A 61 -3.30 20.23 -18.62
N ARG A 62 -3.58 21.40 -18.03
CA ARG A 62 -3.87 21.51 -16.59
C ARG A 62 -5.02 20.59 -16.18
N ARG A 63 -6.07 20.49 -17.00
CA ARG A 63 -7.19 19.57 -16.73
C ARG A 63 -6.78 18.11 -16.92
N GLN A 64 -5.94 17.80 -17.92
CA GLN A 64 -5.39 16.45 -18.10
C GLN A 64 -4.59 16.01 -16.86
N ARG A 65 -3.71 16.87 -16.33
CA ARG A 65 -2.91 16.58 -15.12
C ARG A 65 -3.77 16.29 -13.90
N ILE A 66 -4.81 17.11 -13.67
CA ILE A 66 -5.77 16.89 -12.58
C ILE A 66 -6.45 15.51 -12.70
N GLY A 67 -6.81 15.09 -13.92
CA GLY A 67 -7.39 13.77 -14.15
C GLY A 67 -6.39 12.64 -13.87
N TYR A 68 -5.20 12.76 -14.45
CA TYR A 68 -4.13 11.76 -14.28
C TYR A 68 -3.70 11.59 -12.82
N GLU A 69 -3.58 12.68 -12.05
CA GLU A 69 -3.28 12.63 -10.62
C GLU A 69 -4.37 11.88 -9.83
N LYS A 70 -5.64 12.04 -10.19
CA LYS A 70 -6.75 11.30 -9.57
C LYS A 70 -6.69 9.80 -9.90
N GLU A 71 -6.38 9.46 -11.15
CA GLU A 71 -6.21 8.06 -11.56
C GLU A 71 -5.03 7.40 -10.84
N LEU A 72 -3.90 8.10 -10.74
CA LEU A 72 -2.74 7.65 -9.97
C LEU A 72 -3.08 7.46 -8.48
N ALA A 73 -3.79 8.41 -7.87
CA ALA A 73 -4.22 8.30 -6.48
C ALA A 73 -5.17 7.11 -6.26
N ALA A 74 -6.06 6.84 -7.22
CA ALA A 74 -6.94 5.68 -7.19
C ALA A 74 -6.15 4.36 -7.32
N ALA A 75 -5.21 4.27 -8.26
CA ALA A 75 -4.36 3.09 -8.44
C ALA A 75 -3.50 2.83 -7.20
N ALA A 76 -2.90 3.87 -6.61
CA ALA A 76 -2.13 3.76 -5.37
C ALA A 76 -3.01 3.36 -4.17
N GLY A 77 -4.29 3.76 -4.18
CA GLY A 77 -5.25 3.44 -3.13
C GLY A 77 -5.89 2.05 -3.23
N ALA A 78 -5.78 1.38 -4.38
CA ALA A 78 -6.50 0.13 -4.65
C ALA A 78 -6.03 -1.08 -3.80
N CYS A 79 -4.86 -0.98 -3.18
CA CYS A 79 -4.22 -2.08 -2.46
C CYS A 79 -3.93 -1.76 -0.98
N ARG A 80 -4.68 -0.82 -0.41
CA ARG A 80 -4.69 -0.58 1.03
C ARG A 80 -5.66 -1.53 1.73
#